data_AF-A0A518G5H5-F1
#
_entry.id   AF-A0A518G5H5-F1
#
_cell.length_a   1.000
_cell.length_b   1.000
_cell.length_c   1.000
_cell.angle_alpha   90.00
_cell.angle_beta   90.00
_cell.angle_gamma   90.00
#
_symmetry.space_group_name_H-M   'P 1'
#
loop_
_entity.id
_entity.type
_entity.pdbx_description
1 polymer ?
#
loop_
_entity_poly.entity_id
_entity_poly.type
_entity_poly.pdbx_seq_one_letter_code
_entity_poly.pdbx_strand_id
1 'polypeptide(L)'
;MIAIVLLQSKMSHELDLDSFGIQNHTEKDLRLHILGIVCVFFLCVAFNARADTLQESNRHDSQLDGVWVLESIEKGGITVEGDGMPERMRGTTRTIDGAEMILSRGGGTRQLKLTISVDTSPKRKRMDISAVRDGQTRVLKCIYEIKDGTLRIAENATERPVSFHTAKSTRTMVTTYVRKSEGGSPAVKDSEPSDEHGVADPAQDAK
;
A
#
# COMPACT_ATOMS: atom_id res chain seq x y z
N MET A 1 -18.68 -17.68 16.48
CA MET A 1 -19.12 -18.53 17.61
C MET A 1 -19.65 -17.60 18.69
N ILE A 2 -20.83 -17.91 19.24
CA ILE A 2 -21.59 -17.23 20.31
C ILE A 2 -22.89 -16.54 19.85
N ALA A 3 -23.98 -17.08 20.40
CA ALA A 3 -25.31 -16.51 20.64
C ALA A 3 -26.31 -16.41 19.46
N ILE A 4 -26.94 -17.53 19.12
CA ILE A 4 -28.40 -17.55 18.94
C ILE A 4 -28.94 -18.73 19.75
N VAL A 5 -29.35 -18.41 20.97
CA VAL A 5 -30.00 -19.29 21.94
C VAL A 5 -31.37 -18.68 22.20
N LEU A 6 -32.39 -19.54 22.22
CA LEU A 6 -33.76 -19.35 22.71
C LEU A 6 -34.78 -18.63 21.81
N LEU A 7 -35.59 -19.43 21.11
CA LEU A 7 -37.04 -19.23 21.06
C LEU A 7 -37.75 -20.56 20.71
N GLN A 8 -37.64 -21.51 21.64
CA GLN A 8 -38.65 -22.57 21.80
C GLN A 8 -39.42 -22.27 23.08
N SER A 9 -40.58 -21.64 22.96
CA SER A 9 -41.60 -21.75 24.01
C SER A 9 -42.96 -21.37 23.45
N LYS A 10 -43.93 -22.23 23.78
CA LYS A 10 -45.38 -22.02 23.71
C LYS A 10 -45.99 -21.87 22.31
N MET A 11 -46.55 -22.98 21.85
CA MET A 11 -47.99 -23.03 21.58
C MET A 11 -48.45 -24.49 21.48
N SER A 12 -48.71 -25.09 22.65
CA SER A 12 -49.67 -26.18 22.75
C SER A 12 -51.02 -25.53 23.03
N HIS A 13 -51.87 -25.45 22.01
CA HIS A 13 -53.30 -25.39 22.21
C HIS A 13 -53.93 -26.32 21.18
N GLU A 14 -54.54 -27.38 21.70
CA GLU A 14 -55.49 -28.23 21.00
C GLU A 14 -56.50 -27.37 20.23
N LEU A 15 -56.64 -27.65 18.95
CA LEU A 15 -57.89 -27.47 18.24
C LEU A 15 -58.19 -28.78 17.53
N ASP A 16 -59.07 -29.52 18.18
CA ASP A 16 -59.84 -30.61 17.62
C ASP A 16 -60.83 -30.00 16.61
N LEU A 17 -60.65 -30.33 15.33
CA LEU A 17 -61.55 -29.92 14.24
C LEU A 17 -61.54 -31.03 13.19
N ASP A 18 -62.24 -32.11 13.52
CA ASP A 18 -62.82 -32.97 12.51
C ASP A 18 -63.89 -32.19 11.71
N SER A 19 -63.96 -32.51 10.42
CA SER A 19 -65.03 -32.19 9.47
C SER A 19 -64.89 -30.87 8.68
N PHE A 20 -64.40 -30.98 7.44
CA PHE A 20 -65.26 -31.00 6.23
C PHE A 20 -64.38 -31.05 4.97
N GLY A 21 -64.74 -31.94 4.04
CA GLY A 21 -64.01 -32.19 2.80
C GLY A 21 -63.91 -30.98 1.89
N ILE A 22 -62.72 -30.37 1.84
CA ILE A 22 -62.23 -29.50 0.76
C ILE A 22 -60.71 -29.75 0.64
N GLN A 23 -60.29 -30.98 0.32
CA GLN A 23 -58.90 -31.38 0.57
C GLN A 23 -57.95 -31.39 -0.64
N ASN A 24 -58.38 -31.08 -1.87
CA ASN A 24 -57.51 -31.29 -3.04
C ASN A 24 -57.10 -30.03 -3.82
N HIS A 25 -57.64 -28.85 -3.51
CA HIS A 25 -57.33 -27.62 -4.26
C HIS A 25 -56.41 -26.64 -3.51
N THR A 26 -56.53 -26.54 -2.19
CA THR A 26 -55.73 -25.66 -1.33
C THR A 26 -54.29 -26.13 -1.14
N GLU A 27 -54.02 -27.42 -1.30
CA GLU A 27 -52.68 -27.98 -1.10
C GLU A 27 -51.71 -27.60 -2.23
N LYS A 28 -52.22 -27.39 -3.46
CA LYS A 28 -51.40 -27.01 -4.62
C LYS A 28 -50.96 -25.55 -4.54
N ASP A 29 -51.86 -24.67 -4.13
CA ASP A 29 -51.56 -23.23 -3.99
C ASP A 29 -50.57 -22.98 -2.85
N LEU A 30 -50.70 -23.69 -1.73
CA LEU A 30 -49.76 -23.57 -0.61
C LEU A 30 -48.34 -24.02 -1.01
N ARG A 31 -48.21 -25.12 -1.76
CA ARG A 31 -46.92 -25.63 -2.24
C ARG A 31 -46.24 -24.64 -3.20
N LEU A 32 -47.01 -23.96 -4.06
CA LEU A 32 -46.47 -22.97 -5.00
C LEU A 32 -45.97 -21.71 -4.28
N HIS A 33 -46.70 -21.24 -3.25
CA HIS A 33 -46.26 -20.12 -2.42
C HIS A 33 -45.02 -20.43 -1.59
N ILE A 34 -44.94 -21.63 -1.00
CA ILE A 34 -43.76 -22.07 -0.24
C ILE A 34 -42.53 -22.12 -1.16
N LEU A 35 -42.67 -22.68 -2.37
CA LEU A 35 -41.57 -22.74 -3.33
C LEU A 35 -41.08 -21.33 -3.73
N GLY A 36 -42.02 -20.40 -3.97
CA GLY A 36 -41.69 -19.01 -4.29
C GLY A 36 -40.90 -18.30 -3.18
N ILE A 37 -41.32 -18.46 -1.93
CA ILE A 37 -40.62 -17.87 -0.77
C ILE A 37 -39.21 -18.46 -0.63
N VAL A 38 -39.08 -19.78 -0.78
CA VAL A 38 -37.77 -20.46 -0.73
C VAL A 38 -36.86 -19.96 -1.84
N CYS A 39 -37.36 -19.82 -3.09
CA CYS A 39 -36.59 -19.29 -4.20
C CYS A 39 -36.12 -17.84 -3.97
N VAL A 40 -36.97 -16.96 -3.45
CA VAL A 40 -36.59 -15.57 -3.13
C VAL A 40 -35.53 -15.54 -2.03
N PHE A 41 -35.68 -16.37 -0.99
CA PHE A 41 -34.70 -16.45 0.09
C PHE A 41 -33.33 -16.93 -0.41
N PHE A 42 -33.29 -17.97 -1.27
CA PHE A 42 -32.05 -18.43 -1.90
C PHE A 42 -31.42 -17.36 -2.81
N LEU A 43 -32.22 -16.60 -3.56
CA LEU A 43 -31.75 -15.47 -4.37
C LEU A 43 -31.15 -14.37 -3.50
N CYS A 44 -31.80 -13.99 -2.40
CA CYS A 44 -31.28 -12.99 -1.46
C CYS A 44 -29.98 -13.46 -0.79
N VAL A 45 -29.86 -14.73 -0.42
CA VAL A 45 -28.62 -15.29 0.15
C VAL A 45 -27.50 -15.32 -0.89
N ALA A 46 -27.79 -15.71 -2.14
CA ALA A 46 -26.80 -15.73 -3.22
C ALA A 46 -26.28 -14.33 -3.60
N PHE A 47 -27.14 -13.31 -3.56
CA PHE A 47 -26.71 -11.91 -3.79
C PHE A 47 -25.87 -11.37 -2.62
N ASN A 48 -26.20 -11.71 -1.38
CA ASN A 48 -25.40 -11.28 -0.21
C ASN A 48 -24.05 -12.00 -0.13
N ALA A 49 -23.96 -13.28 -0.54
CA ALA A 49 -22.68 -14.01 -0.60
C ALA A 49 -21.67 -13.40 -1.59
N ARG A 50 -22.12 -12.54 -2.52
CA ARG A 50 -21.27 -11.84 -3.50
C ARG A 50 -20.76 -10.48 -3.01
N ALA A 51 -21.27 -9.97 -1.89
CA ALA A 51 -20.82 -8.70 -1.30
C ALA A 51 -19.57 -8.85 -0.41
N ASP A 52 -19.31 -10.07 0.09
CA ASP A 52 -18.17 -10.38 0.97
C ASP A 52 -16.96 -10.96 0.23
N THR A 53 -16.96 -10.97 -1.11
CA THR A 53 -15.69 -11.03 -1.85
C THR A 53 -14.95 -9.74 -1.58
N LEU A 54 -14.17 -9.76 -0.50
CA LEU A 54 -13.06 -8.87 -0.16
C LEU A 54 -12.49 -8.39 -1.49
N GLN A 55 -12.84 -7.16 -1.86
CA GLN A 55 -12.42 -6.59 -3.13
C GLN A 55 -10.89 -6.61 -3.09
N GLU A 56 -10.29 -7.59 -3.77
CA GLU A 56 -8.87 -7.69 -4.04
C GLU A 56 -8.48 -6.49 -4.91
N SER A 57 -8.52 -5.30 -4.31
CA SER A 57 -7.82 -4.12 -4.81
C SER A 57 -6.35 -4.23 -4.40
N ASN A 58 -5.79 -5.43 -4.56
CA ASN A 58 -4.37 -5.66 -4.75
C ASN A 58 -4.09 -5.47 -6.25
N ARG A 59 -4.51 -4.34 -6.82
CA ARG A 59 -4.12 -4.07 -8.19
C ARG A 59 -2.63 -3.78 -8.17
N HIS A 60 -1.86 -4.72 -8.68
CA HIS A 60 -0.42 -4.62 -8.78
C HIS A 60 -0.03 -3.61 -9.86
N ASP A 61 0.88 -2.69 -9.56
CA ASP A 61 1.54 -1.83 -10.56
C ASP A 61 2.96 -2.35 -10.73
N SER A 62 3.18 -3.22 -11.72
CA SER A 62 4.47 -3.87 -11.98
C SER A 62 5.61 -2.90 -12.28
N GLN A 63 5.31 -1.63 -12.58
CA GLN A 63 6.34 -0.60 -12.70
C GLN A 63 7.04 -0.32 -11.36
N LEU A 64 6.40 -0.64 -10.22
CA LEU A 64 7.00 -0.54 -8.89
C LEU A 64 8.05 -1.62 -8.63
N ASP A 65 7.96 -2.78 -9.29
CA ASP A 65 8.86 -3.91 -9.02
C ASP A 65 10.32 -3.56 -9.34
N GLY A 66 11.22 -3.98 -8.47
CA GLY A 66 12.66 -3.79 -8.62
C GLY A 66 13.32 -3.13 -7.41
N VAL A 67 14.60 -2.78 -7.58
CA VAL A 67 15.42 -2.15 -6.53
C VAL A 67 15.52 -0.66 -6.80
N TRP A 68 15.07 0.13 -5.84
CA TRP A 68 15.06 1.58 -5.87
C TRP A 68 16.07 2.13 -4.86
N VAL A 69 17.00 2.97 -5.31
CA VAL A 69 18.03 3.61 -4.49
C VAL A 69 17.58 5.01 -4.14
N LEU A 70 17.60 5.34 -2.86
CA LEU A 70 17.22 6.67 -2.38
C LEU A 70 18.19 7.73 -2.90
N GLU A 71 17.65 8.73 -3.59
CA GLU A 71 18.39 9.84 -4.17
C GLU A 71 18.24 11.11 -3.32
N SER A 72 17.00 11.48 -2.97
CA SER A 72 16.72 12.67 -2.19
C SER A 72 15.53 12.52 -1.23
N ILE A 73 15.52 13.36 -0.20
CA ILE A 73 14.44 13.48 0.79
C ILE A 73 14.04 14.95 0.89
N GLU A 74 12.75 15.26 0.77
CA GLU A 74 12.18 16.56 1.09
C GLU A 74 11.32 16.46 2.36
N LYS A 75 11.55 17.37 3.31
CA LYS A 75 10.74 17.50 4.52
C LYS A 75 10.68 18.94 4.99
N GLY A 76 9.47 19.44 5.24
CA GLY A 76 9.28 20.80 5.74
C GLY A 76 9.73 21.90 4.76
N GLY A 77 9.70 21.61 3.46
CA GLY A 77 10.16 22.49 2.38
C GLY A 77 11.67 22.48 2.15
N ILE A 78 12.41 21.56 2.78
CA ILE A 78 13.86 21.44 2.64
C ILE A 78 14.18 20.10 1.98
N THR A 79 14.91 20.14 0.86
CA THR A 79 15.42 18.96 0.17
C THR A 79 16.87 18.69 0.58
N VAL A 80 17.17 17.43 0.85
CA VAL A 80 18.54 16.93 1.09
C VAL A 80 18.85 15.77 0.15
N GLU A 81 20.06 15.76 -0.38
CA GLU A 81 20.58 14.78 -1.35
C GLU A 81 22.10 14.62 -1.20
N GLY A 82 22.66 13.55 -1.78
CA GLY A 82 24.10 13.29 -1.78
C GLY A 82 24.73 13.36 -0.39
N ASP A 83 25.75 14.21 -0.24
CA ASP A 83 26.49 14.40 1.01
C ASP A 83 25.67 15.12 2.10
N GLY A 84 24.63 15.86 1.73
CA GLY A 84 23.71 16.48 2.69
C GLY A 84 22.74 15.50 3.33
N MET A 85 22.67 14.26 2.84
CA MET A 85 21.81 13.23 3.38
C MET A 85 22.39 12.66 4.69
N PRO A 86 21.57 12.45 5.74
CA PRO A 86 22.05 11.82 6.97
C PRO A 86 22.70 10.47 6.68
N GLU A 87 23.82 10.17 7.34
CA GLU A 87 24.61 8.96 7.07
C GLU A 87 23.77 7.68 7.09
N ARG A 88 22.86 7.56 8.07
CA ARG A 88 21.93 6.43 8.20
C ARG A 88 20.97 6.23 7.01
N MET A 89 20.83 7.23 6.15
CA MET A 89 19.96 7.22 4.98
C MET A 89 20.76 7.03 3.66
N ARG A 90 22.07 7.29 3.64
CA ARG A 90 22.90 7.09 2.45
C ARG A 90 22.92 5.63 2.04
N GLY A 91 22.70 5.33 0.76
CA GLY A 91 22.58 3.95 0.28
C GLY A 91 21.32 3.21 0.76
N THR A 92 20.29 3.95 1.21
CA THR A 92 18.98 3.35 1.48
C THR A 92 18.38 2.80 0.20
N THR A 93 17.84 1.59 0.25
CA THR A 93 17.15 0.95 -0.87
C THR A 93 15.76 0.47 -0.49
N ARG A 94 14.85 0.49 -1.46
CA ARG A 94 13.55 -0.19 -1.41
C ARG A 94 13.55 -1.27 -2.49
N THR A 95 13.45 -2.53 -2.09
CA THR A 95 13.21 -3.64 -3.01
C THR A 95 11.73 -3.96 -2.98
N ILE A 96 11.06 -3.87 -4.13
CA ILE A 96 9.62 -4.13 -4.25
C ILE A 96 9.44 -5.35 -5.15
N ASP A 97 8.64 -6.30 -4.68
CA ASP A 97 8.23 -7.51 -5.40
C ASP A 97 6.76 -7.78 -5.10
N GLY A 98 5.87 -7.41 -6.02
CA GLY A 98 4.44 -7.59 -5.79
C GLY A 98 3.94 -6.70 -4.65
N ALA A 99 3.34 -7.34 -3.64
CA ALA A 99 2.84 -6.69 -2.43
C ALA A 99 3.89 -6.57 -1.32
N GLU A 100 5.09 -7.12 -1.52
CA GLU A 100 6.16 -7.07 -0.53
C GLU A 100 7.14 -5.93 -0.83
N MET A 101 7.60 -5.27 0.23
CA MET A 101 8.65 -4.27 0.16
C MET A 101 9.69 -4.51 1.25
N ILE A 102 10.96 -4.52 0.86
CA ILE A 102 12.10 -4.57 1.79
C ILE A 102 12.77 -3.20 1.79
N LEU A 103 12.78 -2.54 2.96
CA LEU A 103 13.54 -1.32 3.19
C LEU A 103 14.88 -1.64 3.85
N SER A 104 15.98 -1.39 3.15
CA SER A 104 17.34 -1.48 3.69
C SER A 104 17.88 -0.07 3.91
N ARG A 105 18.27 0.28 5.15
CA ARG A 105 18.78 1.63 5.46
C ARG A 105 20.30 1.64 5.51
N GLY A 106 20.92 2.69 4.99
CA GLY A 106 22.34 2.93 5.19
C GLY A 106 23.27 1.94 4.47
N GLY A 107 22.78 1.20 3.47
CA GLY A 107 23.49 0.02 2.92
C GLY A 107 23.74 -1.12 3.93
N GLY A 108 23.15 -1.03 5.13
CA GLY A 108 23.39 -1.98 6.22
C GLY A 108 22.61 -3.29 6.08
N THR A 109 22.93 -4.24 6.96
CA THR A 109 22.29 -5.57 7.01
C THR A 109 20.87 -5.56 7.60
N ARG A 110 20.47 -4.47 8.27
CA ARG A 110 19.14 -4.35 8.87
C ARG A 110 18.11 -4.03 7.79
N GLN A 111 17.25 -5.01 7.54
CA GLN A 111 16.14 -4.91 6.62
C GLN A 111 14.81 -4.84 7.38
N LEU A 112 13.92 -3.97 6.92
CA LEU A 112 12.54 -3.91 7.40
C LEU A 112 11.63 -4.44 6.31
N LYS A 113 10.89 -5.51 6.62
CA LYS A 113 9.84 -6.04 5.74
C LYS A 113 8.57 -5.21 5.92
N LEU A 114 8.00 -4.81 4.80
CA LEU A 114 6.83 -3.95 4.66
C LEU A 114 5.86 -4.61 3.67
N THR A 115 4.58 -4.30 3.81
CA THR A 115 3.56 -4.68 2.84
C THR A 115 3.05 -3.44 2.12
N ILE A 116 2.84 -3.53 0.82
CA ILE A 116 2.23 -2.48 0.02
C ILE A 116 0.85 -2.89 -0.50
N SER A 117 -0.08 -1.94 -0.48
CA SER A 117 -1.35 -2.04 -1.19
C SER A 117 -1.45 -0.87 -2.16
N VAL A 118 -1.78 -1.16 -3.41
CA VAL A 118 -1.76 -0.18 -4.51
C VAL A 118 -3.16 -0.05 -5.09
N ASP A 119 -3.63 1.20 -5.17
CA ASP A 119 -4.86 1.55 -5.86
C ASP A 119 -4.49 2.14 -7.23
N THR A 120 -4.65 1.31 -8.27
CA THR A 120 -4.41 1.68 -9.67
C THR A 120 -5.66 2.27 -10.34
N SER A 121 -6.62 2.78 -9.58
CA SER A 121 -7.73 3.54 -10.16
C SER A 121 -7.19 4.72 -10.99
N PRO A 122 -7.92 5.14 -12.05
CA PRO A 122 -7.47 6.22 -12.93
C PRO A 122 -7.29 7.58 -12.25
N LYS A 123 -7.69 7.71 -10.98
CA LYS A 123 -7.50 8.90 -10.16
C LYS A 123 -6.21 8.74 -9.35
N ARG A 124 -5.18 9.54 -9.65
CA ARG A 124 -3.90 9.70 -8.91
C ARG A 124 -3.39 8.42 -8.23
N LYS A 125 -2.30 7.82 -8.74
CA LYS A 125 -1.65 6.64 -8.17
C LYS A 125 -1.46 6.72 -6.63
N ARG A 126 -2.18 5.85 -5.88
CA ARG A 126 -2.17 5.78 -4.42
C ARG A 126 -1.55 4.47 -3.96
N MET A 127 -0.85 4.52 -2.83
CA MET A 127 -0.24 3.36 -2.21
C MET A 127 -0.34 3.49 -0.69
N ASP A 128 -0.53 2.37 0.00
CA ASP A 128 -0.37 2.28 1.45
C ASP A 128 0.80 1.36 1.78
N ILE A 129 1.67 1.82 2.69
CA ILE A 129 2.85 1.06 3.14
C ILE A 129 2.64 0.71 4.60
N SER A 130 2.62 -0.59 4.89
CA SER A 130 2.32 -1.13 6.22
C SER A 130 3.53 -1.80 6.84
N ALA A 131 3.73 -1.58 8.14
CA ALA A 131 4.75 -2.25 8.94
C ALA A 131 4.13 -2.80 10.23
N VAL A 132 4.47 -4.03 10.61
CA VAL A 132 4.11 -4.56 11.93
C VAL A 132 5.24 -4.26 12.90
N ARG A 133 4.93 -3.60 14.02
CA ARG A 133 5.86 -3.32 15.09
C ARG A 133 5.16 -3.55 16.43
N ASP A 134 5.75 -4.37 17.29
CA ASP A 134 5.23 -4.68 18.62
C ASP A 134 3.77 -5.20 18.57
N GLY A 135 3.47 -6.03 17.57
CA GLY A 135 2.12 -6.58 17.33
C GLY A 135 1.11 -5.59 16.75
N GLN A 136 1.50 -4.33 16.52
CA GLN A 136 0.63 -3.30 15.96
C GLN A 136 1.02 -2.99 14.50
N THR A 137 0.01 -2.97 13.62
CA THR A 137 0.19 -2.54 12.24
C THR A 137 0.15 -1.01 12.16
N ARG A 138 1.20 -0.41 11.63
CA ARG A 138 1.25 1.02 11.28
C ARG A 138 1.19 1.17 9.78
N VAL A 139 0.32 2.06 9.31
CA VAL A 139 0.11 2.32 7.88
C VAL A 139 0.53 3.75 7.55
N LEU A 140 1.38 3.90 6.54
CA LEU A 140 1.70 5.17 5.90
C LEU A 140 0.82 5.32 4.67
N LYS A 141 0.12 6.46 4.58
CA LYS A 141 -0.71 6.80 3.42
C LYS A 141 0.15 7.54 2.41
N CYS A 142 0.22 7.02 1.19
CA CYS A 142 1.11 7.54 0.17
C CYS A 142 0.39 7.92 -1.13
N ILE A 143 0.99 8.84 -1.88
CA ILE A 143 0.83 8.93 -3.33
C ILE A 143 2.18 8.67 -3.97
N TYR A 144 2.18 8.14 -5.18
CA TYR A 144 3.42 7.86 -5.89
C TYR A 144 3.35 8.23 -7.37
N GLU A 145 4.51 8.45 -7.96
CA GLU A 145 4.68 8.71 -9.38
C GLU A 145 5.93 7.98 -9.85
N ILE A 146 5.85 7.36 -11.02
CA ILE A 146 7.01 6.80 -11.71
C ILE A 146 7.12 7.55 -13.03
N LYS A 147 8.23 8.25 -13.22
CA LYS A 147 8.49 9.05 -14.42
C LYS A 147 9.99 9.05 -14.68
N ASP A 148 10.38 8.88 -15.95
CA ASP A 148 11.78 8.97 -16.39
C ASP A 148 12.77 8.09 -15.59
N GLY A 149 12.32 6.90 -15.17
CA GLY A 149 13.14 5.97 -14.38
C GLY A 149 13.25 6.30 -12.88
N THR A 150 12.50 7.30 -12.42
CA THR A 150 12.49 7.77 -11.03
C THR A 150 11.16 7.44 -10.36
N LEU A 151 11.21 6.94 -9.12
CA LEU A 151 10.06 6.73 -8.26
C LEU A 151 10.01 7.85 -7.22
N ARG A 152 8.93 8.62 -7.19
CA ARG A 152 8.65 9.62 -6.15
C ARG A 152 7.52 9.13 -5.26
N ILE A 153 7.70 9.22 -3.96
CA ILE A 153 6.71 8.84 -2.95
C ILE A 153 6.52 10.00 -1.99
N ALA A 154 5.29 10.50 -1.86
CA ALA A 154 4.90 11.39 -0.77
C ALA A 154 4.15 10.57 0.27
N GLU A 155 4.61 10.59 1.53
CA GLU A 155 4.06 9.77 2.62
C GLU A 155 3.71 10.61 3.86
N ASN A 156 2.63 10.21 4.54
CA ASN A 156 2.20 10.81 5.81
C ASN A 156 1.39 9.78 6.62
N ALA A 157 1.57 9.78 7.95
CA ALA A 157 0.97 8.80 8.85
C ALA A 157 -0.50 9.10 9.21
N THR A 158 -0.98 10.32 9.01
CA THR A 158 -2.33 10.74 9.42
C THR A 158 -3.26 10.84 8.22
N GLU A 159 -2.89 11.66 7.24
CA GLU A 159 -3.70 11.96 6.06
C GLU A 159 -2.92 11.66 4.79
N ARG A 160 -3.61 11.23 3.72
CA ARG A 160 -2.93 10.95 2.45
C ARG A 160 -2.50 12.27 1.80
N PRO A 161 -1.22 12.43 1.41
CA PRO A 161 -0.78 13.62 0.70
C PRO A 161 -1.54 13.81 -0.62
N VAL A 162 -1.80 15.07 -0.98
CA VAL A 162 -2.45 15.45 -2.24
C VAL A 162 -1.46 15.99 -3.27
N SER A 163 -0.19 16.13 -2.93
CA SER A 163 0.87 16.58 -3.84
C SER A 163 2.23 16.10 -3.34
N PHE A 164 3.25 16.20 -4.20
CA PHE A 164 4.66 15.95 -3.86
C PHE A 164 5.35 17.21 -3.34
N HIS A 165 4.65 18.00 -2.52
CA HIS A 165 5.21 19.20 -1.91
C HIS A 165 5.11 19.09 -0.39
N THR A 166 6.17 19.48 0.31
CA THR A 166 6.19 19.52 1.76
C THR A 166 6.23 20.96 2.27
N ALA A 167 5.54 21.20 3.38
CA ALA A 167 5.59 22.45 4.11
C ALA A 167 5.86 22.19 5.59
N LYS A 168 6.40 23.18 6.31
CA LYS A 168 6.69 23.07 7.75
C LYS A 168 5.45 22.73 8.60
N SER A 169 4.26 23.12 8.13
CA SER A 169 2.97 22.82 8.77
C SER A 169 2.51 21.37 8.57
N THR A 170 3.11 20.63 7.64
CA THR A 170 2.71 19.26 7.31
C THR A 170 3.71 18.25 7.83
N ARG A 171 3.23 17.05 8.16
CA ARG A 171 4.10 15.89 8.46
C ARG A 171 4.47 15.07 7.23
N THR A 172 4.19 15.60 6.04
CA THR A 172 4.48 14.95 4.77
C THR A 172 5.98 14.91 4.54
N MET A 173 6.47 13.76 4.10
CA MET A 173 7.83 13.58 3.59
C MET A 173 7.73 13.13 2.14
N VAL A 174 8.58 13.70 1.28
CA VAL A 174 8.72 13.23 -0.11
C VAL A 174 10.08 12.54 -0.23
N THR A 175 10.11 11.37 -0.82
CA THR A 175 11.35 10.65 -1.13
C THR A 175 11.40 10.35 -2.61
N THR A 176 12.57 10.58 -3.20
CA THR A 176 12.85 10.33 -4.61
C THR A 176 13.86 9.20 -4.70
N TYR A 177 13.58 8.23 -5.55
CA TYR A 177 14.45 7.08 -5.78
C TYR A 177 14.76 6.93 -7.26
N VAL A 178 15.96 6.47 -7.56
CA VAL A 178 16.37 6.02 -8.90
C VAL A 178 16.41 4.51 -8.95
N ARG A 179 16.04 3.94 -10.11
CA ARG A 179 16.11 2.48 -10.30
C ARG A 179 17.58 2.03 -10.30
N LYS A 180 17.91 1.01 -9.52
CA LYS A 180 19.22 0.36 -9.56
C LYS A 180 19.36 -0.31 -10.93
N SER A 181 20.26 0.16 -11.78
CA SER A 181 20.55 -0.51 -13.05
C SER A 181 21.25 -1.85 -12.78
N GLU A 182 20.83 -2.91 -13.47
CA GLU A 182 21.37 -4.27 -13.27
C GLU A 182 22.83 -4.45 -13.72
N GLY A 183 23.49 -3.40 -14.23
CA GLY A 183 24.88 -3.46 -14.69
C GLY A 183 25.70 -2.18 -14.47
N GLY A 184 25.16 -1.20 -13.73
CA GLY A 184 25.87 0.06 -13.47
C GLY A 184 26.74 -0.04 -12.24
N SER A 185 27.99 -0.46 -12.41
CA SER A 185 29.07 0.09 -11.57
C SER A 185 28.89 1.61 -11.59
N PRO A 186 28.92 2.31 -10.44
CA PRO A 186 28.71 3.75 -10.42
C PRO A 186 29.66 4.33 -11.46
N ALA A 187 29.09 5.01 -12.47
CA ALA A 187 29.89 5.82 -13.36
C ALA A 187 30.61 6.79 -12.44
N VAL A 188 31.88 6.49 -12.17
CA VAL A 188 32.85 7.45 -11.70
C VAL A 188 32.68 8.58 -12.71
N LYS A 189 32.00 9.66 -12.30
CA LYS A 189 32.22 10.94 -12.94
C LYS A 189 33.72 11.12 -12.77
N ASP A 190 34.46 10.80 -13.82
CA ASP A 190 35.87 11.12 -13.91
C ASP A 190 35.94 12.62 -13.68
N SER A 191 36.23 12.97 -12.43
CA SER A 191 36.68 14.28 -12.05
C SER A 191 37.91 14.51 -12.90
N GLU A 192 37.72 15.26 -13.98
CA GLU A 192 38.78 15.77 -14.83
C GLU A 192 39.90 16.25 -13.91
N PRO A 193 41.12 15.69 -14.01
CA PRO A 193 42.24 16.17 -13.23
C PRO A 193 42.47 17.61 -13.67
N SER A 194 42.11 18.56 -12.81
CA SER A 194 42.53 19.93 -12.93
C SER A 194 44.05 19.94 -12.86
N ASP A 195 44.66 20.00 -14.05
CA ASP A 195 46.06 20.34 -14.28
C ASP A 195 46.29 21.76 -13.72
N GLU A 196 46.44 21.86 -12.40
CA GLU A 196 46.89 23.09 -11.77
C GLU A 196 48.40 23.20 -12.01
N HIS A 197 48.72 24.02 -12.99
CA HIS A 197 50.03 24.54 -13.36
C HIS A 197 50.96 24.67 -12.14
N GLY A 198 52.09 23.97 -12.22
CA GLY A 198 53.25 24.25 -11.39
C GLY A 198 53.70 25.70 -11.58
N VAL A 199 53.46 26.54 -10.58
CA VAL A 199 54.20 27.78 -10.42
C VAL A 199 55.55 27.41 -9.81
N ALA A 200 56.57 27.46 -10.65
CA ALA A 200 57.96 27.34 -10.24
C ALA A 200 58.30 28.43 -9.22
N ASP A 201 58.91 27.98 -8.14
CA ASP A 201 59.66 28.75 -7.16
C ASP A 201 60.93 29.32 -7.82
N PRO A 202 61.21 30.63 -7.70
CA PRO A 202 62.58 31.12 -7.74
C PRO A 202 63.00 31.56 -6.34
N ALA A 203 63.67 30.64 -5.65
CA ALA A 203 64.72 31.02 -4.72
C ALA A 203 65.80 31.81 -5.48
N GLN A 204 66.20 32.96 -4.95
CA GLN A 204 67.58 33.28 -4.54
C GLN A 204 67.91 34.79 -4.64
N ASP A 205 68.48 35.26 -3.52
CA ASP A 205 69.60 36.18 -3.39
C ASP A 205 69.57 37.55 -4.08
N ALA A 206 69.64 38.62 -3.29
CA ALA A 206 70.93 39.26 -2.98
C ALA A 206 70.76 40.63 -2.27
N LYS A 207 71.55 40.79 -1.19
CA LYS A 207 72.02 42.01 -0.51
C LYS A 207 71.06 42.81 0.38
#